data_AF-A0A845LJ64-F1
#
_entry.id   AF-A0A845LJ64-F1
#
_cell.length_a   1.000
_cell.length_b   1.000
_cell.length_c   1.000
_cell.angle_alpha   90.00
_cell.angle_beta   90.00
_cell.angle_gamma   90.00
#
_symmetry.space_group_name_H-M   'P 1'
#
loop_
_entity.id
_entity.type
_entity.pdbx_description
1 polymer ?
#
loop_
_entity_poly.entity_id
_entity_poly.type
_entity_poly.pdbx_seq_one_letter_code
_entity_poly.pdbx_strand_id
1 'polypeptide(L)'
;MRKAIVIPTYWSRALRSGEGWVEGDAVYDHPTPIDGEDTLSQTLESMKILDSKDYILVILLCPTTEKILTEARRRVHEILDKAKLGVKTYVFTPSQLNSIKYIAYEKELKQECTDLLSLYGYANVRNMCIYIAYILGVDVAVLIDDDEIFEKPNFMEIATEFIGGRLYGKTVDGIAGYYLNKYNDYYDDVNIEPWMTYWDRFGSKAAAFDKIIGSEPRIKPTPFAFGGAMVMHRNLFKTVPFDPRVTRGEDIDYLINAKMFGFHFFLDRELSIKHLPPPKSHPVWKRFREDIYRFLYEKKKIDTQYEVPNMNIVSPEEFDPYPGSFLKDELEDMIFKANVMLSMDYLASSDVESARESIKNIYLSKYEATPKDDVFTHLRKLQRYWRRLLDFTKDNMMQIRRIMDECDTGCTLEIKEGEHRQKMTSEEVEVLLAQIEPFSDMEAKYRGILAEIARVRLYETDEYILRIGDKADSFYMIDAGAVRISRFNEAGEEIVLGRLAAGEVFGESNIISEEIDINIIADENTQIISFGEDEIMNIINSYPKAGVKVVMAFLKNMAQKLSSLNSRYMDAISKNLEIEMKDMKW
;
A
#
# COMPACT_ATOMS: atom_id res chain seq x y z
N MET A 1 7.65 -19.51 -3.90
CA MET A 1 7.78 -18.14 -3.35
C MET A 1 6.55 -17.37 -3.74
N ARG A 2 5.86 -16.74 -2.78
CA ARG A 2 4.71 -15.87 -3.07
C ARG A 2 5.24 -14.56 -3.64
N LYS A 3 4.68 -14.11 -4.77
CA LYS A 3 5.16 -12.96 -5.55
C LYS A 3 4.09 -11.87 -5.62
N ALA A 4 4.49 -10.61 -5.57
CA ALA A 4 3.64 -9.49 -5.96
C ALA A 4 4.34 -8.60 -6.99
N ILE A 5 3.58 -8.15 -8.00
CA ILE A 5 3.94 -7.01 -8.83
C ILE A 5 3.21 -5.80 -8.24
N VAL A 6 3.95 -4.75 -7.90
CA VAL A 6 3.40 -3.54 -7.29
C VAL A 6 3.66 -2.35 -8.20
N ILE A 7 2.57 -1.74 -8.66
CA ILE A 7 2.57 -0.64 -9.62
C ILE A 7 1.98 0.62 -8.97
N PRO A 8 2.78 1.64 -8.65
CA PRO A 8 2.24 2.95 -8.33
C PRO A 8 1.78 3.66 -9.61
N THR A 9 0.60 4.26 -9.55
CA THR A 9 0.06 5.07 -10.64
C THR A 9 -0.32 6.46 -10.15
N TYR A 10 0.14 7.47 -10.87
CA TYR A 10 0.08 8.87 -10.44
C TYR A 10 -0.98 9.61 -11.23
N TRP A 11 -1.95 10.23 -10.54
CA TRP A 11 -3.08 10.88 -11.20
C TRP A 11 -3.19 12.35 -10.81
N SER A 12 -3.43 13.24 -11.78
CA SER A 12 -3.62 14.67 -11.55
C SER A 12 -5.00 15.15 -11.98
N ARG A 13 -5.32 16.42 -11.64
CA ARG A 13 -6.54 17.10 -12.10
C ARG A 13 -6.63 17.09 -13.62
N ALA A 14 -7.86 17.22 -14.10
CA ALA A 14 -8.15 17.34 -15.52
C ALA A 14 -7.48 18.59 -16.12
N LEU A 15 -6.93 18.46 -17.32
CA LEU A 15 -6.32 19.59 -18.04
C LEU A 15 -7.39 20.50 -18.66
N ARG A 16 -8.52 19.93 -19.10
CA ARG A 16 -9.58 20.67 -19.82
C ARG A 16 -10.42 21.60 -18.93
N SER A 17 -10.39 21.43 -17.60
CA SER A 17 -11.08 22.33 -16.67
C SER A 17 -10.32 23.62 -16.38
N GLY A 18 -9.09 23.76 -16.89
CA GLY A 18 -8.24 24.93 -16.66
C GLY A 18 -7.56 24.97 -15.28
N GLU A 19 -7.77 23.95 -14.44
CA GLU A 19 -7.25 23.92 -13.06
C GLU A 19 -5.87 23.26 -12.91
N GLY A 20 -5.39 22.50 -13.91
CA GLY A 20 -4.01 21.98 -13.97
C GLY A 20 -3.41 21.54 -12.63
N TRP A 21 -2.16 21.92 -12.37
CA TRP A 21 -1.58 21.84 -11.02
C TRP A 21 -1.97 23.09 -10.22
N VAL A 22 -2.42 22.89 -8.99
CA VAL A 22 -2.73 23.97 -8.03
C VAL A 22 -1.74 23.94 -6.87
N GLU A 23 -1.42 25.09 -6.30
CA GLU A 23 -0.57 25.18 -5.10
C GLU A 23 -1.12 24.29 -3.97
N GLY A 24 -0.28 23.38 -3.48
CA GLY A 24 -0.63 22.35 -2.50
C GLY A 24 -0.87 20.96 -3.10
N ASP A 25 -1.02 20.83 -4.42
CA ASP A 25 -1.03 19.51 -5.07
C ASP A 25 0.39 18.92 -5.09
N ALA A 26 0.50 17.61 -4.91
CA ALA A 26 1.78 16.92 -4.98
C ALA A 26 2.38 16.99 -6.40
N VAL A 27 3.71 17.03 -6.45
CA VAL A 27 4.47 17.19 -7.70
C VAL A 27 5.11 15.86 -8.06
N TYR A 28 4.74 15.34 -9.22
CA TYR A 28 5.36 14.20 -9.88
C TYR A 28 5.84 14.64 -11.26
N ASP A 29 6.79 13.90 -11.84
CA ASP A 29 7.38 14.22 -13.15
C ASP A 29 6.32 14.06 -14.25
N HIS A 30 5.46 13.04 -14.12
CA HIS A 30 4.54 12.60 -15.16
C HIS A 30 3.20 12.07 -14.62
N PRO A 31 2.46 12.82 -13.78
CA PRO A 31 1.14 12.37 -13.34
C PRO A 31 0.15 12.38 -14.51
N THR A 32 -0.66 11.34 -14.63
CA THR A 32 -1.69 11.17 -15.65
C THR A 32 -2.90 12.06 -15.32
N PRO A 33 -3.29 13.03 -16.17
CA PRO A 33 -4.53 13.77 -15.98
C PRO A 33 -5.74 12.84 -16.06
N ILE A 34 -6.75 13.04 -15.22
CA ILE A 34 -8.00 12.24 -15.24
C ILE A 34 -8.66 12.18 -16.63
N ASP A 35 -8.54 13.25 -17.41
CA ASP A 35 -9.08 13.39 -18.76
C ASP A 35 -8.07 13.11 -19.89
N GLY A 36 -6.85 12.69 -19.52
CA GLY A 36 -5.74 12.41 -20.43
C GLY A 36 -5.65 10.96 -20.90
N GLU A 37 -4.70 10.72 -21.79
CA GLU A 37 -4.25 9.36 -22.11
C GLU A 37 -3.39 8.83 -20.96
N ASP A 38 -3.65 7.59 -20.55
CA ASP A 38 -2.96 6.94 -19.43
C ASP A 38 -1.91 5.94 -19.91
N THR A 39 -0.84 5.80 -19.12
CA THR A 39 0.24 4.84 -19.33
C THR A 39 -0.12 3.46 -18.78
N LEU A 40 -0.85 3.41 -17.67
CA LEU A 40 -1.24 2.19 -16.96
C LEU A 40 -1.94 1.17 -17.88
N SER A 41 -2.84 1.61 -18.78
CA SER A 41 -3.52 0.71 -19.72
C SER A 41 -2.54 -0.06 -20.60
N GLN A 42 -1.46 0.59 -21.08
CA GLN A 42 -0.46 -0.05 -21.93
C GLN A 42 0.37 -1.05 -21.13
N THR A 43 0.78 -0.67 -19.92
CA THR A 43 1.50 -1.50 -18.97
C THR A 43 0.71 -2.78 -18.68
N LEU A 44 -0.56 -2.65 -18.29
CA LEU A 44 -1.42 -3.81 -18.02
C LEU A 44 -1.69 -4.65 -19.27
N GLU A 45 -1.93 -4.05 -20.44
CA GLU A 45 -2.12 -4.83 -21.67
C GLU A 45 -0.87 -5.69 -21.99
N SER A 46 0.32 -5.13 -21.79
CA SER A 46 1.57 -5.85 -22.01
C SER A 46 1.78 -7.01 -21.02
N MET A 47 1.28 -6.92 -19.79
CA MET A 47 1.34 -8.01 -18.81
C MET A 47 0.61 -9.29 -19.24
N LYS A 48 -0.27 -9.22 -20.25
CA LYS A 48 -0.94 -10.40 -20.79
C LYS A 48 0.04 -11.43 -21.34
N ILE A 49 1.19 -10.99 -21.86
CA ILE A 49 2.21 -11.88 -22.45
C ILE A 49 2.92 -12.74 -21.41
N LEU A 50 2.84 -12.41 -20.12
CA LEU A 50 3.55 -13.13 -19.06
C LEU A 50 3.04 -14.58 -18.97
N ASP A 51 3.97 -15.54 -19.10
CA ASP A 51 3.68 -16.98 -19.12
C ASP A 51 3.07 -17.46 -17.80
N SER A 52 3.59 -16.94 -16.68
CA SER A 52 3.11 -17.26 -15.35
C SER A 52 2.13 -16.21 -14.85
N LYS A 53 0.97 -16.66 -14.37
CA LYS A 53 -0.02 -15.83 -13.64
C LYS A 53 0.06 -16.02 -12.12
N ASP A 54 1.10 -16.71 -11.64
CA ASP A 54 1.34 -16.93 -10.21
C ASP A 54 2.01 -15.70 -9.58
N TYR A 55 1.25 -14.62 -9.46
CA TYR A 55 1.60 -13.41 -8.72
C TYR A 55 0.34 -12.63 -8.34
N ILE A 56 0.47 -11.80 -7.31
CA ILE A 56 -0.55 -10.82 -6.94
C ILE A 56 -0.21 -9.50 -7.63
N LEU A 57 -1.21 -8.84 -8.23
CA LEU A 57 -1.07 -7.48 -8.72
C LEU A 57 -1.55 -6.49 -7.65
N VAL A 58 -0.76 -5.46 -7.40
CA VAL A 58 -1.13 -4.35 -6.50
C VAL A 58 -1.00 -3.06 -7.29
N ILE A 59 -2.10 -2.31 -7.38
CA ILE A 59 -2.10 -0.95 -7.91
C ILE A 59 -2.17 0.02 -6.73
N LEU A 60 -1.13 0.86 -6.58
CA LEU A 60 -1.15 1.95 -5.60
C LEU A 60 -1.64 3.24 -6.28
N LEU A 61 -2.85 3.67 -5.94
CA LEU A 61 -3.42 4.88 -6.48
C LEU A 61 -2.85 6.12 -5.77
N CYS A 62 -2.02 6.88 -6.47
CA CYS A 62 -1.34 8.06 -5.95
C CYS A 62 -1.91 9.34 -6.59
N PRO A 63 -3.04 9.88 -6.08
CA PRO A 63 -3.56 11.14 -6.59
C PRO A 63 -2.67 12.30 -6.15
N THR A 64 -2.52 13.34 -6.98
CA THR A 64 -1.82 14.57 -6.58
C THR A 64 -2.57 15.35 -5.49
N THR A 65 -3.84 15.03 -5.25
CA THR A 65 -4.74 15.70 -4.31
C THR A 65 -5.91 14.80 -3.95
N GLU A 66 -6.39 14.83 -2.70
CA GLU A 66 -7.53 13.98 -2.31
C GLU A 66 -8.83 14.31 -3.07
N LYS A 67 -8.94 15.54 -3.60
CA LYS A 67 -10.14 15.99 -4.32
C LYS A 67 -10.45 15.18 -5.59
N ILE A 68 -9.45 14.51 -6.16
CA ILE A 68 -9.60 13.73 -7.39
C ILE A 68 -9.71 12.22 -7.14
N LEU A 69 -9.72 11.80 -5.87
CA LEU A 69 -9.62 10.39 -5.52
C LEU A 69 -10.76 9.56 -6.13
N THR A 70 -12.00 10.04 -6.06
CA THR A 70 -13.18 9.33 -6.59
C THR A 70 -13.08 9.11 -8.10
N GLU A 71 -12.78 10.17 -8.87
CA GLU A 71 -12.58 10.10 -10.32
C GLU A 71 -11.40 9.21 -10.70
N ALA A 72 -10.25 9.37 -10.05
CA ALA A 72 -9.05 8.57 -10.33
C ALA A 72 -9.29 7.09 -10.01
N ARG A 73 -9.99 6.80 -8.91
CA ARG A 73 -10.39 5.43 -8.55
C ARG A 73 -11.29 4.83 -9.63
N ARG A 74 -12.35 5.54 -10.04
CA ARG A 74 -13.23 5.09 -11.13
C ARG A 74 -12.44 4.78 -12.39
N ARG A 75 -11.52 5.66 -12.78
CA ARG A 75 -10.71 5.51 -13.99
C ARG A 75 -9.80 4.28 -13.93
N VAL A 76 -9.12 4.05 -12.80
CA VAL A 76 -8.29 2.85 -12.61
C VAL A 76 -9.13 1.56 -12.66
N HIS A 77 -10.33 1.54 -12.07
CA HIS A 77 -11.20 0.36 -12.16
C HIS A 77 -11.63 0.08 -13.61
N GLU A 78 -11.98 1.11 -14.39
CA GLU A 78 -12.29 0.95 -15.81
C GLU A 78 -11.11 0.39 -16.63
N ILE A 79 -9.89 0.78 -16.28
CA ILE A 79 -8.66 0.29 -16.92
C ILE A 79 -8.46 -1.19 -16.58
N LEU A 80 -8.61 -1.57 -15.31
CA LEU A 80 -8.47 -2.96 -14.85
C LEU A 80 -9.54 -3.89 -15.45
N ASP A 81 -10.80 -3.43 -15.49
CA ASP A 81 -11.93 -4.16 -16.06
C ASP A 81 -11.77 -4.41 -17.56
N LYS A 82 -11.07 -3.53 -18.28
CA LYS A 82 -10.70 -3.73 -19.68
C LYS A 82 -9.52 -4.67 -19.85
N ALA A 83 -8.50 -4.54 -19.00
CA ALA A 83 -7.29 -5.35 -19.08
C ALA A 83 -7.57 -6.84 -18.81
N LYS A 84 -8.45 -7.18 -17.85
CA LYS A 84 -8.86 -8.57 -17.52
C LYS A 84 -7.69 -9.54 -17.43
N LEU A 85 -6.70 -9.22 -16.59
CA LEU A 85 -5.46 -9.98 -16.49
C LEU A 85 -5.62 -11.40 -15.91
N GLY A 86 -6.73 -11.68 -15.23
CA GLY A 86 -6.97 -12.99 -14.60
C GLY A 86 -6.03 -13.27 -13.42
N VAL A 87 -5.51 -12.23 -12.77
CA VAL A 87 -4.65 -12.32 -11.58
C VAL A 87 -5.31 -11.59 -10.42
N LYS A 88 -5.10 -12.11 -9.19
CA LYS A 88 -5.62 -11.46 -7.98
C LYS A 88 -5.07 -10.04 -7.89
N THR A 89 -5.97 -9.06 -7.87
CA THR A 89 -5.63 -7.64 -8.00
C THR A 89 -6.17 -6.83 -6.84
N TYR A 90 -5.30 -6.04 -6.22
CA TYR A 90 -5.66 -5.10 -5.17
C TYR A 90 -5.49 -3.66 -5.65
N VAL A 91 -6.47 -2.80 -5.39
CA VAL A 91 -6.35 -1.35 -5.63
C VAL A 91 -6.30 -0.65 -4.28
N PHE A 92 -5.11 -0.19 -3.90
CA PHE A 92 -4.88 0.47 -2.63
C PHE A 92 -4.95 1.99 -2.79
N THR A 93 -5.68 2.67 -1.91
CA THR A 93 -5.98 4.10 -2.02
C THR A 93 -5.67 4.86 -0.71
N PRO A 94 -5.68 6.21 -0.70
CA PRO A 94 -5.54 7.00 0.52
C PRO A 94 -6.53 6.63 1.62
N SER A 95 -7.74 6.19 1.27
CA SER A 95 -8.74 5.74 2.25
C SER A 95 -8.22 4.59 3.12
N GLN A 96 -7.62 3.56 2.52
CA GLN A 96 -7.06 2.43 3.27
C GLN A 96 -5.81 2.80 4.05
N LEU A 97 -4.97 3.69 3.50
CA LEU A 97 -3.84 4.22 4.26
C LEU A 97 -4.31 4.94 5.53
N ASN A 98 -5.36 5.75 5.43
CA ASN A 98 -5.92 6.47 6.57
C ASN A 98 -6.48 5.51 7.62
N SER A 99 -7.15 4.41 7.22
CA SER A 99 -7.59 3.37 8.14
C SER A 99 -6.42 2.72 8.89
N ILE A 100 -5.32 2.41 8.20
CA ILE A 100 -4.11 1.85 8.83
C ILE A 100 -3.47 2.87 9.79
N LYS A 101 -3.38 4.14 9.40
CA LYS A 101 -2.87 5.22 10.26
C LYS A 101 -3.76 5.48 11.48
N TYR A 102 -5.08 5.30 11.34
CA TYR A 102 -6.01 5.40 12.45
C TYR A 102 -5.78 4.28 13.48
N ILE A 103 -5.62 3.02 13.05
CA ILE A 103 -5.24 1.92 13.96
C ILE A 103 -3.91 2.24 14.64
N ALA A 104 -2.93 2.77 13.90
CA ALA A 104 -1.65 3.15 14.46
C ALA A 104 -1.77 4.27 15.52
N TYR A 105 -2.66 5.23 15.30
CA TYR A 105 -2.99 6.28 16.26
C TYR A 105 -3.63 5.71 17.54
N GLU A 106 -4.64 4.84 17.41
CA GLU A 106 -5.32 4.16 18.52
C GLU A 106 -4.37 3.29 19.36
N LYS A 107 -3.35 2.71 18.72
CA LYS A 107 -2.30 1.93 19.41
C LYS A 107 -1.10 2.77 19.85
N GLU A 108 -1.23 4.10 19.83
CA GLU A 108 -0.21 5.06 20.25
C GLU A 108 1.15 4.86 19.55
N LEU A 109 1.13 4.41 18.30
CA LEU A 109 2.34 4.32 17.49
C LEU A 109 2.86 5.74 17.22
N LYS A 110 4.17 5.91 17.38
CA LYS A 110 4.82 7.21 17.13
C LYS A 110 4.58 7.70 15.71
N GLN A 111 4.27 8.98 15.57
CA GLN A 111 4.00 9.63 14.29
C GLN A 111 5.15 9.46 13.30
N GLU A 112 6.41 9.50 13.75
CA GLU A 112 7.56 9.31 12.86
C GLU A 112 7.61 7.92 12.20
N CYS A 113 6.87 6.94 12.74
CA CYS A 113 6.70 5.62 12.12
C CYS A 113 5.63 5.68 11.02
N THR A 114 4.52 6.41 11.23
CA THR A 114 3.44 6.54 10.25
C THR A 114 3.76 7.55 9.14
N ASP A 115 4.67 8.50 9.38
CA ASP A 115 5.19 9.42 8.36
C ASP A 115 5.98 8.71 7.24
N LEU A 116 6.48 7.49 7.51
CA LEU A 116 7.10 6.64 6.48
C LEU A 116 6.07 6.15 5.45
N LEU A 117 4.80 6.08 5.83
CA LEU A 117 3.70 5.62 4.98
C LEU A 117 2.97 6.81 4.38
N SER A 118 3.20 7.08 3.10
CA SER A 118 2.53 8.16 2.36
C SER A 118 2.39 7.80 0.89
N LEU A 119 1.28 8.19 0.27
CA LEU A 119 1.06 8.12 -1.18
C LEU A 119 1.51 9.41 -1.89
N TYR A 120 2.28 10.24 -1.18
CA TYR A 120 2.90 11.48 -1.64
C TYR A 120 4.41 11.40 -1.53
N GLY A 121 5.11 11.70 -2.63
CA GLY A 121 6.57 11.66 -2.73
C GLY A 121 7.11 10.28 -3.11
N TYR A 122 8.10 10.23 -4.00
CA TYR A 122 8.56 8.97 -4.59
C TYR A 122 9.08 7.97 -3.56
N ALA A 123 9.98 8.38 -2.65
CA ALA A 123 10.51 7.50 -1.61
C ALA A 123 9.41 6.94 -0.68
N ASN A 124 8.43 7.77 -0.32
CA ASN A 124 7.29 7.30 0.49
C ASN A 124 6.40 6.32 -0.28
N VAL A 125 6.13 6.59 -1.57
CA VAL A 125 5.37 5.67 -2.43
C VAL A 125 6.10 4.34 -2.57
N ARG A 126 7.42 4.34 -2.72
CA ARG A 126 8.24 3.11 -2.71
C ARG A 126 8.18 2.38 -1.36
N ASN A 127 8.16 3.11 -0.24
CA ASN A 127 7.88 2.53 1.09
C ASN A 127 6.50 1.87 1.13
N MET A 128 5.48 2.49 0.53
CA MET A 128 4.15 1.87 0.41
C MET A 128 4.20 0.59 -0.43
N CYS A 129 4.96 0.58 -1.55
CA CYS A 129 5.10 -0.62 -2.37
C CYS A 129 5.59 -1.81 -1.56
N ILE A 130 6.66 -1.62 -0.79
CA ILE A 130 7.25 -2.69 0.01
C ILE A 130 6.45 -2.99 1.30
N TYR A 131 5.73 -2.00 1.85
CA TYR A 131 4.85 -2.19 2.99
C TYR A 131 3.64 -3.06 2.64
N ILE A 132 3.01 -2.82 1.50
CA ILE A 132 1.88 -3.64 1.03
C ILE A 132 2.35 -5.06 0.71
N ALA A 133 3.53 -5.23 0.10
CA ALA A 133 4.15 -6.54 -0.07
C ALA A 133 4.31 -7.27 1.28
N TYR A 134 4.75 -6.56 2.32
CA TYR A 134 4.86 -7.12 3.67
C TYR A 134 3.50 -7.56 4.26
N ILE A 135 2.45 -6.74 4.15
CA ILE A 135 1.10 -7.05 4.66
C ILE A 135 0.51 -8.29 3.96
N LEU A 136 0.65 -8.34 2.63
CA LEU A 136 0.21 -9.47 1.82
C LEU A 136 1.02 -10.74 2.11
N GLY A 137 2.14 -10.62 2.83
CA GLY A 137 2.99 -11.75 3.21
C GLY A 137 3.67 -12.39 2.01
N VAL A 138 4.05 -11.60 1.01
CA VAL A 138 4.81 -12.08 -0.15
C VAL A 138 6.29 -12.22 0.19
N ASP A 139 6.97 -13.13 -0.50
CA ASP A 139 8.41 -13.36 -0.34
C ASP A 139 9.22 -12.43 -1.24
N VAL A 140 8.65 -12.07 -2.40
CA VAL A 140 9.29 -11.24 -3.42
C VAL A 140 8.32 -10.15 -3.90
N ALA A 141 8.78 -8.90 -3.88
CA ALA A 141 8.10 -7.76 -4.49
C ALA A 141 8.82 -7.36 -5.77
N VAL A 142 8.10 -7.25 -6.88
CA VAL A 142 8.60 -6.74 -8.16
C VAL A 142 8.00 -5.35 -8.33
N LEU A 143 8.83 -4.32 -8.23
CA LEU A 143 8.41 -2.93 -8.40
C LEU A 143 8.51 -2.56 -9.87
N ILE A 144 7.40 -2.07 -10.41
CA ILE A 144 7.19 -1.72 -11.82
C ILE A 144 6.48 -0.36 -11.81
N ASP A 145 6.86 0.55 -12.69
CA ASP A 145 6.22 1.85 -12.86
C ASP A 145 5.08 1.75 -13.88
N ASP A 146 4.13 2.68 -13.82
CA ASP A 146 2.93 2.60 -14.67
C ASP A 146 3.17 2.94 -16.15
N ASP A 147 4.38 3.34 -16.53
CA ASP A 147 4.84 3.65 -17.89
C ASP A 147 5.81 2.61 -18.50
N GLU A 148 5.81 1.41 -17.95
CA GLU A 148 6.69 0.33 -18.35
C GLU A 148 5.98 -0.84 -19.03
N ILE A 149 6.57 -1.34 -20.10
CA ILE A 149 5.97 -2.34 -20.97
C ILE A 149 6.78 -3.64 -20.91
N PHE A 150 6.08 -4.74 -20.61
CA PHE A 150 6.64 -6.08 -20.64
C PHE A 150 6.79 -6.54 -22.09
N GLU A 151 8.01 -6.91 -22.48
CA GLU A 151 8.29 -7.50 -23.82
C GLU A 151 8.72 -8.98 -23.74
N LYS A 152 8.98 -9.49 -22.53
CA LYS A 152 9.44 -10.87 -22.28
C LYS A 152 8.37 -11.71 -21.58
N PRO A 153 7.88 -12.81 -22.18
CA PRO A 153 6.93 -13.71 -21.54
C PRO A 153 7.43 -14.32 -20.22
N ASN A 154 8.73 -14.64 -20.17
CA ASN A 154 9.40 -15.21 -19.01
C ASN A 154 9.96 -14.18 -18.02
N PHE A 155 9.54 -12.90 -18.10
CA PHE A 155 10.04 -11.82 -17.23
C PHE A 155 10.01 -12.19 -15.74
N MET A 156 8.90 -12.78 -15.27
CA MET A 156 8.74 -13.16 -13.86
C MET A 156 9.65 -14.32 -13.44
N GLU A 157 10.02 -15.21 -14.36
CA GLU A 157 10.98 -16.29 -14.09
C GLU A 157 12.37 -15.71 -13.93
N ILE A 158 12.81 -14.86 -14.87
CA ILE A 158 14.10 -14.15 -14.82
C ILE A 158 14.20 -13.33 -13.52
N ALA A 159 13.16 -12.56 -13.20
CA ALA A 159 13.11 -11.71 -12.01
C ALA A 159 13.29 -12.50 -10.70
N THR A 160 12.89 -13.77 -10.67
CA THR A 160 12.86 -14.58 -9.43
C THR A 160 13.85 -15.74 -9.41
N GLU A 161 14.61 -15.94 -10.47
CA GLU A 161 15.55 -17.06 -10.62
C GLU A 161 16.62 -17.08 -9.51
N PHE A 162 17.20 -15.92 -9.21
CA PHE A 162 18.33 -15.81 -8.28
C PHE A 162 17.95 -15.21 -6.91
N ILE A 163 16.79 -14.55 -6.80
CA ILE A 163 16.40 -13.78 -5.61
C ILE A 163 16.28 -14.69 -4.38
N GLY A 164 16.81 -14.25 -3.23
CA GLY A 164 16.88 -15.05 -2.00
C GLY A 164 17.97 -16.13 -2.01
N GLY A 165 18.65 -16.35 -3.14
CA GLY A 165 19.77 -17.27 -3.28
C GLY A 165 21.11 -16.68 -2.84
N ARG A 166 22.21 -17.27 -3.35
CA ARG A 166 23.58 -16.80 -3.11
C ARG A 166 24.40 -16.75 -4.39
N LEU A 167 25.08 -15.63 -4.62
CA LEU A 167 26.01 -15.42 -5.73
C LEU A 167 27.30 -14.76 -5.23
N TYR A 168 28.45 -15.23 -5.70
CA TYR A 168 29.77 -14.73 -5.30
C TYR A 168 29.97 -14.67 -3.76
N GLY A 169 29.41 -15.64 -3.04
CA GLY A 169 29.47 -15.71 -1.57
C GLY A 169 28.53 -14.73 -0.83
N LYS A 170 27.74 -13.95 -1.56
CA LYS A 170 26.79 -12.95 -1.04
C LYS A 170 25.35 -13.43 -1.23
N THR A 171 24.44 -13.03 -0.35
CA THR A 171 22.99 -13.22 -0.55
C THR A 171 22.50 -12.36 -1.71
N VAL A 172 21.50 -12.81 -2.44
CA VAL A 172 20.85 -12.01 -3.49
C VAL A 172 19.59 -11.40 -2.89
N ASP A 173 19.72 -10.19 -2.34
CA ASP A 173 18.65 -9.53 -1.58
C ASP A 173 17.77 -8.63 -2.46
N GLY A 174 18.34 -8.15 -3.56
CA GLY A 174 17.62 -7.45 -4.62
C GLY A 174 18.21 -7.72 -6.00
N ILE A 175 17.37 -7.65 -7.02
CA ILE A 175 17.74 -7.74 -8.43
C ILE A 175 17.21 -6.51 -9.15
N ALA A 176 18.08 -5.78 -9.82
CA ALA A 176 17.73 -4.70 -10.73
C ALA A 176 17.67 -5.23 -12.15
N GLY A 177 16.65 -4.84 -12.89
CA GLY A 177 16.63 -4.88 -14.34
C GLY A 177 17.13 -3.57 -14.93
N TYR A 178 16.95 -3.41 -16.23
CA TYR A 178 17.32 -2.20 -16.96
C TYR A 178 16.27 -1.81 -18.00
N TYR A 179 16.32 -0.55 -18.40
CA TYR A 179 15.37 0.03 -19.33
C TYR A 179 15.81 -0.11 -20.77
N LEU A 180 14.85 -0.41 -21.63
CA LEU A 180 14.96 -0.27 -23.08
C LEU A 180 14.12 0.92 -23.52
N ASN A 181 14.76 1.86 -24.24
CA ASN A 181 14.06 3.00 -24.83
C ASN A 181 13.25 2.59 -26.07
N LYS A 182 12.55 3.52 -26.71
CA LYS A 182 11.78 3.32 -27.96
C LYS A 182 12.57 2.61 -29.09
N TYR A 183 13.90 2.74 -29.12
CA TYR A 183 14.80 2.14 -30.12
C TYR A 183 15.36 0.78 -29.72
N ASN A 184 14.91 0.19 -28.61
CA ASN A 184 15.45 -1.04 -28.01
C ASN A 184 16.91 -0.92 -27.57
N ASP A 185 17.29 0.28 -27.13
CA ASP A 185 18.61 0.57 -26.61
C ASP A 185 18.52 0.93 -25.12
N TYR A 186 19.56 0.57 -24.35
CA TYR A 186 19.68 0.89 -22.94
C TYR A 186 20.37 2.24 -22.67
N TYR A 187 20.87 2.93 -23.71
CA TYR A 187 21.39 4.29 -23.55
C TYR A 187 20.26 5.36 -23.50
N ASP A 188 20.55 6.45 -22.77
CA ASP A 188 19.69 7.63 -22.73
C ASP A 188 19.69 8.35 -24.11
N ASP A 189 18.49 8.66 -24.65
CA ASP A 189 18.32 9.44 -25.89
C ASP A 189 18.47 10.96 -25.59
N VAL A 190 19.71 11.46 -25.67
CA VAL A 190 20.06 12.82 -25.23
C VAL A 190 21.04 13.49 -26.20
N ASN A 191 20.77 14.76 -26.50
CA ASN A 191 21.71 15.62 -27.20
C ASN A 191 22.74 16.17 -26.21
N ILE A 192 24.03 15.98 -26.51
CA ILE A 192 25.11 16.50 -25.70
C ILE A 192 25.16 18.02 -25.83
N GLU A 193 25.06 18.72 -24.70
CA GLU A 193 25.16 20.16 -24.60
C GLU A 193 26.49 20.57 -23.93
N PRO A 194 27.06 21.75 -24.23
CA PRO A 194 28.39 22.12 -23.75
C PRO A 194 28.58 22.05 -22.23
N TRP A 195 27.57 22.42 -21.44
CA TRP A 195 27.61 22.37 -19.97
C TRP A 195 27.76 20.95 -19.42
N MET A 196 27.35 19.93 -20.18
CA MET A 196 27.49 18.51 -19.81
C MET A 196 28.97 18.07 -19.79
N THR A 197 29.90 18.86 -20.32
CA THR A 197 31.35 18.65 -20.15
C THR A 197 31.76 18.60 -18.68
N TYR A 198 31.11 19.40 -17.83
CA TYR A 198 31.35 19.45 -16.38
C TYR A 198 30.32 18.67 -15.57
N TRP A 199 29.26 18.18 -16.22
CA TRP A 199 28.21 17.37 -15.62
C TRP A 199 27.94 16.16 -16.52
N ASP A 200 28.95 15.30 -16.67
CA ASP A 200 28.90 14.17 -17.60
C ASP A 200 28.13 12.97 -17.01
N ARG A 201 26.87 13.23 -16.67
CA ARG A 201 25.98 12.20 -16.13
C ARG A 201 25.72 11.10 -17.14
N PHE A 202 25.55 11.47 -18.41
CA PHE A 202 25.20 10.53 -19.46
C PHE A 202 26.39 9.67 -19.89
N GLY A 203 27.59 10.24 -20.01
CA GLY A 203 28.81 9.47 -20.25
C GLY A 203 29.15 8.55 -19.08
N SER A 204 29.02 9.03 -17.83
CA SER A 204 29.18 8.20 -16.63
C SER A 204 28.17 7.04 -16.59
N LYS A 205 26.88 7.30 -16.90
CA LYS A 205 25.85 6.26 -17.01
C LYS A 205 26.15 5.26 -18.14
N ALA A 206 26.52 5.74 -19.33
CA ALA A 206 26.86 4.88 -20.46
C ALA A 206 28.03 3.94 -20.13
N ALA A 207 29.09 4.46 -19.49
CA ALA A 207 30.21 3.65 -19.02
C ALA A 207 29.77 2.59 -17.97
N ALA A 208 28.83 2.94 -17.09
CA ALA A 208 28.26 1.99 -16.14
C ALA A 208 27.45 0.90 -16.86
N PHE A 209 26.66 1.28 -17.86
CA PHE A 209 25.83 0.36 -18.63
C PHE A 209 26.68 -0.61 -19.45
N ASP A 210 27.76 -0.16 -20.07
CA ASP A 210 28.68 -1.04 -20.80
C ASP A 210 29.30 -2.11 -19.87
N LYS A 211 29.68 -1.68 -18.67
CA LYS A 211 30.29 -2.55 -17.65
C LYS A 211 29.29 -3.51 -17.00
N ILE A 212 28.04 -3.11 -16.81
CA ILE A 212 27.06 -3.88 -16.02
C ILE A 212 25.99 -4.55 -16.90
N ILE A 213 25.55 -3.94 -17.99
CA ILE A 213 24.54 -4.49 -18.92
C ILE A 213 25.22 -5.07 -20.18
N GLY A 214 26.20 -4.36 -20.74
CA GLY A 214 26.82 -4.67 -22.04
C GLY A 214 27.78 -5.88 -22.06
N SER A 215 28.19 -6.38 -20.89
CA SER A 215 29.21 -7.42 -20.76
C SER A 215 28.76 -8.65 -19.97
N GLU A 216 29.42 -9.79 -20.17
CA GLU A 216 29.28 -10.98 -19.31
C GLU A 216 29.97 -10.78 -17.94
N PRO A 217 29.62 -11.56 -16.89
CA PRO A 217 28.55 -12.57 -16.82
C PRO A 217 27.13 -11.97 -16.73
N ARG A 218 26.09 -12.80 -16.92
CA ARG A 218 24.67 -12.41 -16.83
C ARG A 218 24.30 -11.56 -15.61
N ILE A 219 24.67 -12.03 -14.41
CA ILE A 219 24.41 -11.38 -13.13
C ILE A 219 25.68 -10.75 -12.56
N LYS A 220 25.62 -9.45 -12.24
CA LYS A 220 26.73 -8.69 -11.65
C LYS A 220 26.28 -7.80 -10.49
N PRO A 221 27.12 -7.56 -9.47
CA PRO A 221 26.87 -6.52 -8.48
C PRO A 221 26.65 -5.18 -9.19
N THR A 222 25.63 -4.43 -8.78
CA THR A 222 25.25 -3.19 -9.46
C THR A 222 25.38 -1.96 -8.56
N PRO A 223 25.91 -0.83 -9.08
CA PRO A 223 25.93 0.45 -8.37
C PRO A 223 24.68 1.31 -8.63
N PHE A 224 23.81 0.89 -9.56
CA PHE A 224 22.58 1.58 -9.92
C PHE A 224 21.40 0.60 -10.03
N ALA A 225 20.20 1.11 -9.83
CA ALA A 225 18.95 0.41 -10.04
C ALA A 225 17.94 1.39 -10.64
N PHE A 226 16.88 0.83 -11.21
CA PHE A 226 15.76 1.61 -11.71
C PHE A 226 14.48 1.11 -11.05
N GLY A 227 13.69 2.03 -10.50
CA GLY A 227 12.59 1.71 -9.62
C GLY A 227 11.49 0.86 -10.23
N GLY A 228 11.30 0.92 -11.55
CA GLY A 228 10.35 0.07 -12.27
C GLY A 228 10.96 -1.19 -12.92
N ALA A 229 12.15 -1.60 -12.48
CA ALA A 229 12.60 -2.97 -12.69
C ALA A 229 13.31 -3.47 -11.44
N MET A 230 12.72 -3.24 -10.27
CA MET A 230 13.39 -3.50 -9.00
C MET A 230 12.72 -4.66 -8.26
N VAL A 231 13.40 -5.79 -8.19
CA VAL A 231 12.95 -7.00 -7.49
C VAL A 231 13.58 -7.05 -6.11
N MET A 232 12.74 -7.24 -5.08
CA MET A 232 13.15 -7.13 -3.68
C MET A 232 12.73 -8.35 -2.89
N HIS A 233 13.68 -8.95 -2.19
CA HIS A 233 13.41 -10.06 -1.28
C HIS A 233 12.86 -9.56 0.07
N ARG A 234 12.03 -10.37 0.72
CA ARG A 234 11.40 -10.03 2.01
C ARG A 234 12.36 -9.64 3.13
N ASN A 235 13.55 -10.22 3.17
CA ASN A 235 14.54 -9.88 4.20
C ASN A 235 15.04 -8.44 4.07
N LEU A 236 15.18 -7.96 2.83
CA LEU A 236 15.62 -6.61 2.52
C LEU A 236 14.53 -5.60 2.91
N PHE A 237 13.32 -5.75 2.38
CA PHE A 237 12.28 -4.76 2.62
C PHE A 237 11.72 -4.77 4.06
N LYS A 238 11.91 -5.84 4.82
CA LYS A 238 11.64 -5.83 6.27
C LYS A 238 12.66 -5.03 7.09
N THR A 239 13.79 -4.69 6.49
CA THR A 239 14.93 -4.11 7.21
C THR A 239 15.21 -2.69 6.77
N VAL A 240 15.17 -2.42 5.46
CA VAL A 240 15.63 -1.16 4.88
C VAL A 240 14.42 -0.42 4.26
N PRO A 241 14.03 0.75 4.82
CA PRO A 241 13.08 1.64 4.16
C PRO A 241 13.79 2.53 3.11
N PHE A 242 13.01 3.05 2.17
CA PHE A 242 13.38 4.22 1.39
C PHE A 242 13.40 5.46 2.29
N ASP A 243 14.31 6.40 2.01
CA ASP A 243 14.50 7.62 2.78
C ASP A 243 13.57 8.74 2.27
N PRO A 244 12.52 9.15 3.01
CA PRO A 244 11.57 10.16 2.56
C PRO A 244 12.17 11.54 2.29
N ARG A 245 13.39 11.82 2.78
CA ARG A 245 14.07 13.10 2.49
C ARG A 245 14.64 13.16 1.09
N VAL A 246 14.76 12.02 0.40
CA VAL A 246 15.15 11.96 -1.00
C VAL A 246 13.92 12.12 -1.87
N THR A 247 13.73 13.32 -2.42
CA THR A 247 12.58 13.66 -3.25
C THR A 247 12.68 13.18 -4.68
N ARG A 248 13.88 12.76 -5.14
CA ARG A 248 14.15 12.21 -6.47
C ARG A 248 15.44 11.39 -6.45
N GLY A 249 15.46 10.23 -7.09
CA GLY A 249 16.66 9.36 -7.11
C GLY A 249 16.70 8.36 -5.95
N GLU A 250 15.54 8.11 -5.36
CA GLU A 250 15.32 7.21 -4.24
C GLU A 250 15.81 5.78 -4.49
N ASP A 251 15.84 5.31 -5.74
CA ASP A 251 16.33 3.97 -6.10
C ASP A 251 17.84 3.83 -5.83
N ILE A 252 18.60 4.87 -6.17
CA ILE A 252 20.05 4.93 -5.96
C ILE A 252 20.34 5.07 -4.47
N ASP A 253 19.64 5.98 -3.80
CA ASP A 253 19.74 6.12 -2.35
C ASP A 253 19.41 4.81 -1.63
N TYR A 254 18.41 4.08 -2.11
CA TYR A 254 18.04 2.78 -1.56
C TYR A 254 19.16 1.75 -1.71
N LEU A 255 19.88 1.73 -2.84
CA LEU A 255 21.06 0.87 -3.01
C LEU A 255 22.17 1.21 -1.99
N ILE A 256 22.42 2.50 -1.77
CA ILE A 256 23.39 2.96 -0.76
C ILE A 256 22.95 2.46 0.63
N ASN A 257 21.68 2.68 0.98
CA ASN A 257 21.11 2.25 2.27
C ASN A 257 21.22 0.72 2.43
N ALA A 258 20.78 -0.04 1.42
CA ALA A 258 20.82 -1.51 1.43
C ALA A 258 22.24 -2.02 1.68
N LYS A 259 23.22 -1.44 0.99
CA LYS A 259 24.63 -1.81 1.13
C LYS A 259 25.20 -1.45 2.50
N MET A 260 24.87 -0.27 3.05
CA MET A 260 25.22 0.12 4.42
C MET A 260 24.63 -0.84 5.46
N PHE A 261 23.45 -1.43 5.20
CA PHE A 261 22.85 -2.46 6.06
C PHE A 261 23.30 -3.90 5.74
N GLY A 262 24.24 -4.09 4.81
CA GLY A 262 24.80 -5.40 4.47
C GLY A 262 23.98 -6.25 3.50
N PHE A 263 22.99 -5.67 2.84
CA PHE A 263 22.24 -6.31 1.77
C PHE A 263 22.91 -6.08 0.41
N HIS A 264 22.71 -7.02 -0.51
CA HIS A 264 23.39 -6.99 -1.80
C HIS A 264 22.40 -6.97 -2.96
N PHE A 265 22.63 -6.02 -3.87
CA PHE A 265 21.92 -5.90 -5.13
C PHE A 265 22.78 -6.36 -6.29
N PHE A 266 22.11 -6.98 -7.24
CA PHE A 266 22.69 -7.42 -8.50
C PHE A 266 21.85 -6.90 -9.65
N LEU A 267 22.47 -6.66 -10.81
CA LEU A 267 21.75 -6.45 -12.06
C LEU A 267 21.74 -7.74 -12.87
N ASP A 268 20.57 -8.09 -13.40
CA ASP A 268 20.42 -9.15 -14.40
C ASP A 268 20.32 -8.55 -15.80
N ARG A 269 21.31 -8.82 -16.65
CA ARG A 269 21.31 -8.31 -18.04
C ARG A 269 20.26 -8.95 -18.93
N GLU A 270 19.56 -9.98 -18.45
CA GLU A 270 18.39 -10.56 -19.12
C GLU A 270 17.07 -9.98 -18.60
N LEU A 271 17.07 -9.25 -17.48
CA LEU A 271 15.87 -8.60 -16.94
C LEU A 271 15.71 -7.19 -17.51
N SER A 272 15.11 -7.09 -18.69
CA SER A 272 14.85 -5.84 -19.38
C SER A 272 13.36 -5.50 -19.39
N ILE A 273 13.03 -4.23 -19.24
CA ILE A 273 11.68 -3.72 -19.43
C ILE A 273 11.70 -2.49 -20.35
N LYS A 274 10.67 -2.33 -21.18
CA LYS A 274 10.59 -1.20 -22.10
C LYS A 274 10.05 0.02 -21.36
N HIS A 275 10.77 1.13 -21.43
CA HIS A 275 10.39 2.38 -20.77
C HIS A 275 10.01 3.44 -21.80
N LEU A 276 8.74 3.88 -21.77
CA LEU A 276 8.19 4.89 -22.69
C LEU A 276 7.63 6.10 -21.92
N PRO A 277 8.50 6.86 -21.22
CA PRO A 277 8.03 7.96 -20.40
C PRO A 277 7.46 9.08 -21.28
N PRO A 278 6.44 9.80 -20.79
CA PRO A 278 5.92 10.95 -21.50
C PRO A 278 6.94 12.10 -21.57
N PRO A 279 6.73 13.10 -22.45
CA PRO A 279 7.70 14.17 -22.67
C PRO A 279 8.02 14.96 -21.39
N LYS A 280 9.30 15.31 -21.21
CA LYS A 280 9.76 16.14 -20.08
C LYS A 280 9.24 17.57 -20.24
N SER A 281 8.50 18.05 -19.25
CA SER A 281 7.88 19.39 -19.26
C SER A 281 8.71 20.47 -18.55
N HIS A 282 9.75 20.08 -17.79
CA HIS A 282 10.52 20.99 -16.94
C HIS A 282 11.83 21.50 -17.59
N PRO A 283 12.21 22.78 -17.34
CA PRO A 283 13.43 23.35 -17.88
C PRO A 283 14.68 22.63 -17.36
N VAL A 284 15.78 22.69 -18.13
CA VAL A 284 17.04 22.00 -17.82
C VAL A 284 17.56 22.40 -16.44
N TRP A 285 17.59 23.69 -16.11
CA TRP A 285 18.07 24.17 -14.81
C TRP A 285 17.30 23.59 -13.62
N LYS A 286 16.00 23.32 -13.77
CA LYS A 286 15.15 22.77 -12.71
C LYS A 286 15.45 21.28 -12.51
N ARG A 287 15.58 20.53 -13.60
CA ARG A 287 16.01 19.13 -13.54
C ARG A 287 17.41 19.00 -12.94
N PHE A 288 18.32 19.92 -13.29
CA PHE A 288 19.65 19.95 -12.72
C PHE A 288 19.63 20.32 -11.22
N ARG A 289 18.71 21.20 -10.79
CA ARG A 289 18.49 21.48 -9.36
C ARG A 289 18.13 20.23 -8.56
N GLU A 290 17.21 19.41 -9.06
CA GLU A 290 16.87 18.14 -8.39
C GLU A 290 18.06 17.18 -8.32
N ASP A 291 18.86 17.12 -9.39
CA ASP A 291 20.12 16.36 -9.43
C ASP A 291 21.11 16.83 -8.35
N ILE A 292 21.22 18.14 -8.14
CA ILE A 292 22.08 18.73 -7.10
C ILE A 292 21.61 18.28 -5.71
N TYR A 293 20.31 18.39 -5.42
CA TYR A 293 19.76 18.01 -4.12
C TYR A 293 20.04 16.54 -3.80
N ARG A 294 19.77 15.63 -4.75
CA ARG A 294 19.97 14.20 -4.49
C ARG A 294 21.43 13.82 -4.29
N PHE A 295 22.35 14.29 -5.15
CA PHE A 295 23.76 13.87 -5.06
C PHE A 295 24.46 14.47 -3.85
N LEU A 296 24.13 15.71 -3.46
CA LEU A 296 24.66 16.28 -2.21
C LEU A 296 24.13 15.53 -0.98
N TYR A 297 22.86 15.10 -1.00
CA TYR A 297 22.29 14.30 0.08
C TYR A 297 22.96 12.92 0.20
N GLU A 298 23.08 12.20 -0.93
CA GLU A 298 23.74 10.88 -1.01
C GLU A 298 25.23 10.97 -0.63
N LYS A 299 25.96 11.99 -1.12
CA LYS A 299 27.35 12.26 -0.72
C LYS A 299 27.44 12.50 0.79
N LYS A 300 26.57 13.37 1.33
CA LYS A 300 26.56 13.67 2.77
C LYS A 300 26.26 12.44 3.62
N LYS A 301 25.41 11.52 3.14
CA LYS A 301 25.13 10.23 3.80
C LYS A 301 26.38 9.37 3.91
N ILE A 302 27.20 9.32 2.85
CA ILE A 302 28.49 8.62 2.84
C ILE A 302 29.50 9.36 3.73
N ASP A 303 29.62 10.69 3.63
CA ASP A 303 30.61 11.47 4.37
C ASP A 303 30.39 11.46 5.90
N THR A 304 29.14 11.32 6.34
CA THR A 304 28.76 11.34 7.77
C THR A 304 28.72 9.97 8.44
N GLN A 305 29.03 8.90 7.70
CA GLN A 305 29.00 7.55 8.26
C GLN A 305 30.09 7.33 9.33
N TYR A 306 29.79 6.44 10.27
CA TYR A 306 30.72 6.01 11.32
C TYR A 306 30.49 4.53 11.64
N GLU A 307 31.46 3.90 12.31
CA GLU A 307 31.37 2.48 12.66
C GLU A 307 30.16 2.19 13.56
N VAL A 308 29.32 1.27 13.11
CA VAL A 308 28.15 0.78 13.84
C VAL A 308 28.10 -0.74 13.73
N PRO A 309 27.86 -1.48 14.82
CA PRO A 309 27.74 -2.93 14.77
C PRO A 309 26.69 -3.39 13.75
N ASN A 310 27.04 -4.36 12.90
CA ASN A 310 26.20 -4.93 11.85
C ASN A 310 25.82 -3.95 10.72
N MET A 311 26.62 -2.92 10.49
CA MET A 311 26.55 -2.06 9.31
C MET A 311 27.90 -2.03 8.59
N ASN A 312 27.85 -1.84 7.28
CA ASN A 312 29.03 -1.67 6.45
C ASN A 312 29.33 -0.19 6.25
N ILE A 313 30.62 0.16 6.28
CA ILE A 313 31.10 1.40 5.71
C ILE A 313 31.18 1.23 4.19
N VAL A 314 30.67 2.21 3.44
CA VAL A 314 30.67 2.21 1.98
C VAL A 314 31.49 3.36 1.43
N SER A 315 32.08 3.22 0.25
CA SER A 315 32.81 4.29 -0.42
C SER A 315 32.22 4.67 -1.79
N PRO A 316 32.43 5.92 -2.26
CA PRO A 316 31.99 6.36 -3.58
C PRO A 316 32.47 5.47 -4.73
N GLU A 317 33.68 4.92 -4.64
CA GLU A 317 34.30 4.05 -5.66
C GLU A 317 33.50 2.78 -5.89
N GLU A 318 32.81 2.30 -4.86
CA GLU A 318 31.96 1.14 -5.01
C GLU A 318 30.70 1.40 -5.85
N PHE A 319 30.42 2.67 -6.13
CA PHE A 319 29.35 3.13 -6.99
C PHE A 319 29.85 3.61 -8.35
N ASP A 320 31.14 3.43 -8.67
CA ASP A 320 31.71 3.87 -9.95
C ASP A 320 31.27 2.98 -11.14
N PRO A 321 31.11 3.56 -12.34
CA PRO A 321 31.30 4.99 -12.63
C PRO A 321 30.08 5.86 -12.27
N TYR A 322 28.87 5.30 -12.34
CA TYR A 322 27.63 5.99 -11.97
C TYR A 322 26.87 5.22 -10.88
N PRO A 323 26.41 5.89 -9.81
CA PRO A 323 26.51 7.33 -9.52
C PRO A 323 27.86 7.79 -8.91
N GLY A 324 28.83 6.90 -8.73
CA GLY A 324 30.05 7.12 -7.94
C GLY A 324 30.84 8.39 -8.26
N SER A 325 30.91 8.80 -9.53
CA SER A 325 31.54 10.06 -9.92
C SER A 325 30.93 11.30 -9.25
N PHE A 326 29.63 11.26 -8.92
CA PHE A 326 28.89 12.35 -8.28
C PHE A 326 28.89 12.26 -6.75
N LEU A 327 29.52 11.25 -6.17
CA LEU A 327 29.56 11.04 -4.71
C LEU A 327 30.92 11.42 -4.10
N LYS A 328 31.78 12.08 -4.88
CA LYS A 328 33.16 12.46 -4.52
C LYS A 328 33.29 13.96 -4.31
N ASP A 329 34.44 14.40 -3.80
CA ASP A 329 34.73 15.79 -3.42
C ASP A 329 34.76 16.77 -4.61
N GLU A 330 34.80 16.27 -5.84
CA GLU A 330 34.70 17.10 -7.03
C GLU A 330 33.26 17.58 -7.32
N LEU A 331 32.25 17.06 -6.61
CA LEU A 331 30.83 17.35 -6.86
C LEU A 331 30.54 18.85 -6.85
N GLU A 332 31.01 19.58 -5.84
CA GLU A 332 30.74 21.01 -5.69
C GLU A 332 31.35 21.84 -6.83
N ASP A 333 32.53 21.44 -7.32
CA ASP A 333 33.20 22.07 -8.46
C ASP A 333 32.47 21.76 -9.79
N MET A 334 32.00 20.52 -9.97
CA MET A 334 31.15 20.13 -11.10
C MET A 334 29.86 20.95 -11.14
N ILE A 335 29.17 21.09 -10.01
CA ILE A 335 27.96 21.91 -9.88
C ILE A 335 28.23 23.36 -10.30
N PHE A 336 29.32 23.95 -9.79
CA PHE A 336 29.70 25.32 -10.10
C PHE A 336 29.94 25.52 -11.60
N LYS A 337 30.85 24.73 -12.19
CA LYS A 337 31.26 24.88 -13.59
C LYS A 337 30.10 24.64 -14.56
N ALA A 338 29.31 23.60 -14.32
CA ALA A 338 28.17 23.26 -15.16
C ALA A 338 27.08 24.34 -15.12
N ASN A 339 26.73 24.89 -13.95
CA ASN A 339 25.71 25.94 -13.86
C ASN A 339 26.19 27.29 -14.43
N VAL A 340 27.47 27.63 -14.30
CA VAL A 340 28.03 28.81 -14.98
C VAL A 340 27.90 28.65 -16.50
N MET A 341 28.29 27.50 -17.04
CA MET A 341 28.20 27.25 -18.48
C MET A 341 26.75 27.23 -18.98
N LEU A 342 25.85 26.56 -18.25
CA LEU A 342 24.42 26.55 -18.54
C LEU A 342 23.82 27.97 -18.50
N SER A 343 24.24 28.80 -17.54
CA SER A 343 23.79 30.20 -17.47
C SER A 343 24.24 31.03 -18.68
N MET A 344 25.47 30.80 -19.17
CA MET A 344 26.00 31.49 -20.35
C MET A 344 25.25 31.08 -21.62
N ASP A 345 24.87 29.82 -21.75
CA ASP A 345 24.08 29.30 -22.87
C ASP A 345 22.67 29.90 -22.90
N TYR A 346 22.02 29.99 -21.73
CA TYR A 346 20.74 30.70 -21.59
C TYR A 346 20.86 32.19 -21.95
N LEU A 347 21.92 32.88 -21.50
CA LEU A 347 22.15 34.28 -21.86
C LEU A 347 22.40 34.46 -23.36
N ALA A 348 23.14 33.55 -24.00
CA ALA A 348 23.35 33.57 -25.45
C ALA A 348 22.02 33.42 -26.22
N SER A 349 21.07 32.69 -25.66
CA SER A 349 19.70 32.54 -26.18
C SER A 349 18.72 33.61 -25.68
N SER A 350 19.19 34.67 -25.01
CA SER A 350 18.39 35.75 -24.41
C SER A 350 17.38 35.31 -23.33
N ASP A 351 17.55 34.12 -22.73
CA ASP A 351 16.74 33.64 -21.61
C ASP A 351 17.37 34.04 -20.26
N VAL A 352 17.15 35.30 -19.88
CA VAL A 352 17.73 35.89 -18.66
C VAL A 352 17.21 35.21 -17.39
N GLU A 353 15.96 34.74 -17.39
CA GLU A 353 15.35 34.12 -16.20
C GLU A 353 15.94 32.73 -15.94
N SER A 354 16.04 31.87 -16.97
CA SER A 354 16.70 30.56 -16.81
C SER A 354 18.18 30.69 -16.49
N ALA A 355 18.86 31.71 -17.01
CA ALA A 355 20.24 32.00 -16.62
C ALA A 355 20.36 32.34 -15.13
N ARG A 356 19.46 33.19 -14.62
CA ARG A 356 19.39 33.55 -13.19
C ARG A 356 19.12 32.33 -12.32
N GLU A 357 18.16 31.48 -12.70
CA GLU A 357 17.84 30.26 -11.96
C GLU A 357 18.97 29.22 -12.00
N SER A 358 19.75 29.17 -13.09
CA SER A 358 20.97 28.34 -13.17
C SER A 358 22.05 28.84 -12.20
N ILE A 359 22.29 30.16 -12.12
CA ILE A 359 23.23 30.71 -11.12
C ILE A 359 22.70 30.48 -9.69
N LYS A 360 21.39 30.59 -9.48
CA LYS A 360 20.77 30.31 -8.19
C LYS A 360 21.03 28.88 -7.71
N ASN A 361 21.13 27.90 -8.61
CA ASN A 361 21.50 26.53 -8.24
C ASN A 361 22.86 26.45 -7.51
N ILE A 362 23.82 27.30 -7.88
CA ILE A 362 25.13 27.38 -7.20
C ILE A 362 24.94 27.85 -5.75
N TYR A 363 24.13 28.88 -5.54
CA TYR A 363 23.79 29.34 -4.19
C TYR A 363 23.10 28.22 -3.39
N LEU A 364 22.05 27.61 -3.97
CA LEU A 364 21.29 26.55 -3.32
C LEU A 364 22.19 25.37 -2.93
N SER A 365 23.11 24.95 -3.80
CA SER A 365 24.04 23.85 -3.52
C SER A 365 24.83 24.05 -2.22
N LYS A 366 25.26 25.29 -1.95
CA LYS A 366 26.12 25.64 -0.81
C LYS A 366 25.35 25.87 0.49
N TYR A 367 24.13 26.40 0.42
CA TYR A 367 23.43 26.92 1.59
C TYR A 367 22.14 26.17 1.94
N GLU A 368 21.51 25.50 0.98
CA GLU A 368 20.20 24.85 1.16
C GLU A 368 20.24 23.35 0.88
N ALA A 369 20.85 22.92 -0.22
CA ALA A 369 20.83 21.52 -0.66
C ALA A 369 21.71 20.60 0.18
N THR A 370 22.80 21.11 0.75
CA THR A 370 23.65 20.33 1.64
C THR A 370 22.97 20.16 3.00
N PRO A 371 22.66 18.92 3.45
CA PRO A 371 22.05 18.69 4.75
C PRO A 371 22.94 19.22 5.87
N LYS A 372 22.34 19.94 6.82
CA LYS A 372 23.02 20.49 7.99
C LYS A 372 23.17 19.47 9.12
N ASP A 373 22.27 18.49 9.16
CA ASP A 373 22.25 17.43 10.14
C ASP A 373 22.98 16.16 9.65
N ASP A 374 23.24 15.25 10.58
CA ASP A 374 23.92 13.98 10.33
C ASP A 374 22.99 13.00 9.61
N VAL A 375 23.22 12.83 8.31
CA VAL A 375 22.36 12.05 7.42
C VAL A 375 22.44 10.55 7.72
N PHE A 376 23.63 10.04 8.07
CA PHE A 376 23.77 8.62 8.44
C PHE A 376 23.03 8.27 9.73
N THR A 377 23.05 9.14 10.73
CA THR A 377 22.28 8.99 11.97
C THR A 377 20.79 9.11 11.70
N HIS A 378 20.37 9.94 10.74
CA HIS A 378 18.99 9.98 10.28
C HIS A 378 18.57 8.63 9.67
N LEU A 379 19.36 8.04 8.77
CA LEU A 379 19.09 6.71 8.19
C LEU A 379 18.88 5.65 9.29
N ARG A 380 19.72 5.64 10.32
CA ARG A 380 19.57 4.73 11.45
C ARG A 380 18.28 4.95 12.24
N LYS A 381 17.83 6.20 12.39
CA LYS A 381 16.53 6.50 13.02
C LYS A 381 15.38 6.01 12.15
N LEU A 382 15.42 6.23 10.83
CA LEU A 382 14.44 5.71 9.89
C LEU A 382 14.32 4.19 9.99
N GLN A 383 15.44 3.48 10.02
CA GLN A 383 15.46 2.02 10.16
C GLN A 383 14.78 1.55 11.46
N ARG A 384 14.98 2.27 12.57
CA ARG A 384 14.31 1.97 13.84
C ARG A 384 12.81 2.23 13.78
N TYR A 385 12.38 3.31 13.14
CA TYR A 385 10.96 3.62 12.95
C TYR A 385 10.29 2.61 12.02
N TRP A 386 10.97 2.20 10.94
CA TRP A 386 10.51 1.15 10.04
C TRP A 386 10.31 -0.18 10.77
N ARG A 387 11.29 -0.61 11.59
CA ARG A 387 11.14 -1.83 12.40
C ARG A 387 9.93 -1.76 13.32
N ARG A 388 9.78 -0.64 14.05
CA ARG A 388 8.64 -0.44 14.96
C ARG A 388 7.30 -0.44 14.23
N LEU A 389 7.26 0.15 13.03
CA LEU A 389 6.09 0.10 12.17
C LEU A 389 5.76 -1.35 11.80
N LEU A 390 6.73 -2.14 11.34
CA LEU A 390 6.49 -3.54 10.95
C LEU A 390 6.13 -4.46 12.13
N ASP A 391 6.67 -4.19 13.33
CA ASP A 391 6.28 -4.87 14.57
C ASP A 391 4.82 -4.55 14.92
N PHE A 392 4.44 -3.26 14.89
CA PHE A 392 3.04 -2.84 15.04
C PHE A 392 2.13 -3.52 14.00
N THR A 393 2.53 -3.56 12.73
CA THR A 393 1.76 -4.20 11.67
C THR A 393 1.61 -5.69 11.91
N LYS A 394 2.65 -6.36 12.42
CA LYS A 394 2.60 -7.78 12.77
C LYS A 394 1.60 -8.03 13.91
N ASP A 395 1.62 -7.20 14.94
CA ASP A 395 0.75 -7.35 16.11
C ASP A 395 -0.73 -7.06 15.77
N ASN A 396 -0.98 -6.24 14.74
CA ASN A 396 -2.32 -5.86 14.28
C ASN A 396 -2.66 -6.45 12.89
N MET A 397 -1.99 -7.55 12.50
CA MET A 397 -2.05 -8.10 11.14
C MET A 397 -3.47 -8.46 10.69
N MET A 398 -4.32 -8.97 11.60
CA MET A 398 -5.69 -9.34 11.26
C MET A 398 -6.53 -8.13 10.83
N GLN A 399 -6.49 -7.03 11.61
CA GLN A 399 -7.21 -5.79 11.30
C GLN A 399 -6.68 -5.15 10.02
N ILE A 400 -5.35 -5.11 9.85
CA ILE A 400 -4.71 -4.53 8.66
C ILE A 400 -5.01 -5.36 7.40
N ARG A 401 -5.09 -6.70 7.51
CA ARG A 401 -5.49 -7.55 6.39
C ARG A 401 -6.96 -7.37 6.01
N ARG A 402 -7.85 -7.15 6.97
CA ARG A 402 -9.26 -6.84 6.67
C ARG A 402 -9.38 -5.58 5.80
N ILE A 403 -8.59 -4.55 6.08
CA ILE A 403 -8.50 -3.34 5.23
C ILE A 403 -7.99 -3.68 3.81
N MET A 404 -7.05 -4.62 3.68
CA MET A 404 -6.57 -5.08 2.38
C MET A 404 -7.62 -5.89 1.62
N ASP A 405 -8.44 -6.68 2.31
CA ASP A 405 -9.50 -7.48 1.68
C ASP A 405 -10.61 -6.59 1.09
N GLU A 406 -10.83 -5.39 1.67
CA GLU A 406 -11.69 -4.35 1.09
C GLU A 406 -11.12 -3.73 -0.21
N CYS A 407 -9.84 -3.96 -0.50
CA CYS A 407 -9.17 -3.48 -1.72
C CYS A 407 -9.27 -4.48 -2.90
N ASP A 408 -9.79 -5.70 -2.66
CA ASP A 408 -9.91 -6.72 -3.70
C ASP A 408 -10.98 -6.31 -4.73
N THR A 409 -10.60 -6.21 -6.00
CA THR A 409 -11.52 -5.81 -7.07
C THR A 409 -12.44 -6.95 -7.54
N GLY A 410 -12.34 -8.15 -6.94
CA GLY A 410 -13.18 -9.29 -7.29
C GLY A 410 -12.85 -9.92 -8.65
N CYS A 411 -11.79 -9.45 -9.33
CA CYS A 411 -11.28 -10.05 -10.56
C CYS A 411 -10.32 -11.21 -10.23
N THR A 412 -10.88 -12.34 -9.78
CA THR A 412 -10.12 -13.60 -9.69
C THR A 412 -10.97 -14.75 -10.23
N LEU A 413 -10.44 -15.50 -11.20
CA LEU A 413 -10.91 -16.87 -11.46
C LEU A 413 -10.50 -17.73 -10.26
N GLU A 414 -11.49 -18.37 -9.66
CA GLU A 414 -11.42 -19.23 -8.47
C GLU A 414 -10.06 -19.93 -8.27
N ILE A 415 -9.24 -19.36 -7.39
CA ILE A 415 -8.21 -20.10 -6.66
C ILE A 415 -8.65 -20.06 -5.20
N LYS A 416 -9.32 -21.15 -4.81
CA LYS A 416 -9.70 -21.58 -3.45
C LYS A 416 -9.24 -20.65 -2.31
N GLU A 417 -10.04 -19.61 -2.03
CA GLU A 417 -10.27 -19.18 -0.66
C GLU A 417 -11.18 -20.24 -0.03
N GLY A 418 -10.56 -21.35 0.42
CA GLY A 418 -11.22 -22.25 1.35
C GLY A 418 -11.13 -21.64 2.74
N GLU A 419 -12.19 -21.51 3.54
CA GLU A 419 -13.59 -21.89 3.42
C GLU A 419 -14.40 -20.69 3.98
N HIS A 420 -15.73 -20.73 4.05
CA HIS A 420 -16.61 -19.74 4.71
C HIS A 420 -17.34 -18.64 3.91
N ARG A 421 -17.18 -18.52 2.59
CA ARG A 421 -18.14 -17.74 1.77
C ARG A 421 -19.00 -18.67 0.93
N GLN A 422 -20.25 -18.86 1.35
CA GLN A 422 -21.26 -19.50 0.51
C GLN A 422 -21.95 -18.44 -0.35
N LYS A 423 -22.12 -18.71 -1.65
CA LYS A 423 -22.91 -17.87 -2.55
C LYS A 423 -24.40 -18.18 -2.28
N MET A 424 -25.08 -17.29 -1.56
CA MET A 424 -26.55 -17.19 -1.63
C MET A 424 -26.93 -16.05 -2.56
N THR A 425 -27.99 -16.22 -3.34
CA THR A 425 -28.52 -15.12 -4.15
C THR A 425 -29.33 -14.14 -3.31
N SER A 426 -29.51 -12.92 -3.80
CA SER A 426 -30.36 -11.92 -3.15
C SER A 426 -31.81 -12.41 -2.98
N GLU A 427 -32.31 -13.22 -3.90
CA GLU A 427 -33.63 -13.83 -3.78
C GLU A 427 -33.69 -14.85 -2.62
N GLU A 428 -32.66 -15.66 -2.44
CA GLU A 428 -32.60 -16.63 -1.34
C GLU A 428 -32.53 -15.92 0.02
N VAL A 429 -31.76 -14.83 0.12
CA VAL A 429 -31.69 -14.03 1.34
C VAL A 429 -33.01 -13.30 1.63
N GLU A 430 -33.72 -12.80 0.61
CA GLU A 430 -35.04 -12.19 0.79
C GLU A 430 -36.06 -13.19 1.37
N VAL A 431 -36.03 -14.44 0.90
CA VAL A 431 -36.86 -15.52 1.42
C VAL A 431 -36.55 -15.81 2.89
N LEU A 432 -35.28 -15.80 3.29
CA LEU A 432 -34.88 -15.97 4.69
C LEU A 432 -35.37 -14.81 5.56
N LEU A 433 -35.17 -13.57 5.10
CA LEU A 433 -35.68 -12.37 5.79
C LEU A 433 -37.20 -12.39 5.95
N ALA A 434 -37.94 -13.03 5.04
CA ALA A 434 -39.39 -13.18 5.15
C ALA A 434 -39.82 -14.13 6.29
N GLN A 435 -38.94 -15.03 6.73
CA GLN A 435 -39.24 -16.05 7.74
C GLN A 435 -38.79 -15.67 9.15
N ILE A 436 -37.94 -14.65 9.26
CA ILE A 436 -37.26 -14.27 10.50
C ILE A 436 -37.88 -13.02 11.09
N GLU A 437 -38.28 -13.09 12.36
CA GLU A 437 -38.54 -11.89 13.17
C GLU A 437 -37.20 -11.21 13.47
N PRO A 438 -37.04 -9.90 13.23
CA PRO A 438 -38.10 -8.90 13.12
C PRO A 438 -38.49 -8.48 11.67
N PHE A 439 -38.00 -9.16 10.64
CA PHE A 439 -38.13 -8.75 9.23
C PHE A 439 -39.35 -9.34 8.49
N SER A 440 -40.01 -10.34 9.06
CA SER A 440 -41.25 -10.97 8.56
C SER A 440 -42.34 -9.95 8.16
N ASP A 441 -42.53 -8.89 8.96
CA ASP A 441 -43.53 -7.83 8.77
C ASP A 441 -43.14 -6.76 7.71
N MET A 442 -41.94 -6.87 7.13
CA MET A 442 -41.42 -5.94 6.13
C MET A 442 -41.93 -6.31 4.73
N GLU A 443 -42.39 -5.32 3.95
CA GLU A 443 -42.85 -5.58 2.57
C GLU A 443 -41.70 -6.17 1.71
N ALA A 444 -41.99 -7.15 0.85
CA ALA A 444 -40.98 -7.87 0.05
C ALA A 444 -40.02 -6.95 -0.73
N LYS A 445 -40.53 -5.85 -1.30
CA LYS A 445 -39.70 -4.86 -2.00
C LYS A 445 -38.62 -4.23 -1.10
N TYR A 446 -38.87 -4.07 0.20
CA TYR A 446 -37.90 -3.50 1.12
C TYR A 446 -36.95 -4.58 1.64
N ARG A 447 -37.43 -5.81 1.85
CA ARG A 447 -36.54 -6.95 2.15
C ARG A 447 -35.57 -7.21 1.01
N GLY A 448 -36.00 -7.06 -0.25
CA GLY A 448 -35.12 -7.14 -1.42
C GLY A 448 -33.95 -6.15 -1.36
N ILE A 449 -34.21 -4.88 -0.98
CA ILE A 449 -33.15 -3.87 -0.79
C ILE A 449 -32.18 -4.29 0.32
N LEU A 450 -32.67 -4.87 1.41
CA LEU A 450 -31.83 -5.36 2.49
C LEU A 450 -31.03 -6.61 2.07
N ALA A 451 -31.62 -7.48 1.26
CA ALA A 451 -30.99 -8.70 0.75
C ALA A 451 -29.82 -8.40 -0.22
N GLU A 452 -29.88 -7.29 -0.96
CA GLU A 452 -28.80 -6.86 -1.87
C GLU A 452 -27.48 -6.52 -1.14
N ILE A 453 -27.56 -6.11 0.12
CA ILE A 453 -26.38 -5.73 0.92
C ILE A 453 -25.91 -6.85 1.85
N ALA A 454 -26.58 -8.00 1.83
CA ALA A 454 -26.32 -9.11 2.73
C ALA A 454 -25.01 -9.84 2.39
N ARG A 455 -24.25 -10.24 3.41
CA ARG A 455 -23.03 -11.05 3.25
C ARG A 455 -23.13 -12.31 4.09
N VAL A 456 -23.16 -13.47 3.44
CA VAL A 456 -23.21 -14.79 4.08
C VAL A 456 -21.82 -15.25 4.49
N ARG A 457 -21.69 -15.73 5.72
CA ARG A 457 -20.45 -16.26 6.31
C ARG A 457 -20.74 -17.58 7.01
N LEU A 458 -19.83 -18.54 6.91
CA LEU A 458 -19.86 -19.76 7.73
C LEU A 458 -18.83 -19.63 8.85
N TYR A 459 -19.13 -20.21 9.99
CA TYR A 459 -18.22 -20.28 11.13
C TYR A 459 -18.14 -21.73 11.59
N GLU A 460 -16.95 -22.20 11.92
CA GLU A 460 -16.77 -23.52 12.53
C GLU A 460 -17.11 -23.49 14.03
N THR A 461 -17.29 -24.68 14.61
CA THR A 461 -17.48 -24.81 16.06
C THR A 461 -16.32 -24.18 16.82
N ASP A 462 -16.62 -23.42 17.88
CA ASP A 462 -15.70 -22.63 18.70
C ASP A 462 -15.01 -21.43 18.01
N GLU A 463 -15.45 -21.06 16.80
CA GLU A 463 -14.95 -19.87 16.11
C GLU A 463 -15.61 -18.59 16.63
N TYR A 464 -14.80 -17.53 16.83
CA TYR A 464 -15.29 -16.22 17.25
C TYR A 464 -15.95 -15.48 16.10
N ILE A 465 -17.19 -15.04 16.32
CA ILE A 465 -17.92 -14.16 15.41
C ILE A 465 -17.73 -12.70 15.83
N LEU A 466 -17.78 -12.41 17.14
CA LEU A 466 -17.44 -11.13 17.74
C LEU A 466 -16.61 -11.36 19.00
N ARG A 467 -15.58 -10.54 19.24
CA ARG A 467 -14.78 -10.58 20.47
C ARG A 467 -14.89 -9.28 21.24
N ILE A 468 -14.80 -9.38 22.57
CA ILE A 468 -14.70 -8.20 23.45
C ILE A 468 -13.51 -7.35 23.00
N GLY A 469 -13.76 -6.06 22.78
CA GLY A 469 -12.78 -5.09 22.29
C GLY A 469 -12.59 -5.06 20.77
N ASP A 470 -13.30 -5.90 20.00
CA ASP A 470 -13.43 -5.70 18.56
C ASP A 470 -14.33 -4.47 18.29
N LYS A 471 -14.09 -3.80 17.16
CA LYS A 471 -15.06 -2.87 16.59
C LYS A 471 -16.02 -3.68 15.73
N ALA A 472 -17.31 -3.67 16.07
CA ALA A 472 -18.35 -4.19 15.20
C ALA A 472 -19.16 -3.04 14.61
N ASP A 473 -19.28 -3.07 13.30
CA ASP A 473 -19.99 -2.13 12.43
C ASP A 473 -21.09 -2.88 11.67
N SER A 474 -21.62 -3.95 12.23
CA SER A 474 -22.57 -4.83 11.54
C SER A 474 -23.55 -5.48 12.51
N PHE A 475 -24.75 -5.74 12.03
CA PHE A 475 -25.67 -6.68 12.67
C PHE A 475 -25.70 -8.00 11.90
N TYR A 476 -26.17 -9.04 12.58
CA TYR A 476 -26.03 -10.43 12.17
C TYR A 476 -27.34 -11.17 12.35
N MET A 477 -27.60 -12.11 11.46
CA MET A 477 -28.73 -13.04 11.49
C MET A 477 -28.22 -14.46 11.35
N ILE A 478 -28.65 -15.36 12.23
CA ILE A 478 -28.24 -16.76 12.19
C ILE A 478 -29.19 -17.49 11.25
N ASP A 479 -28.68 -17.98 10.13
CA ASP A 479 -29.44 -18.78 9.17
C ASP A 479 -29.49 -20.25 9.59
N ALA A 480 -28.34 -20.80 9.98
CA ALA A 480 -28.21 -22.16 10.47
C ALA A 480 -27.16 -22.23 11.57
N GLY A 481 -27.29 -23.16 12.51
CA GLY A 481 -26.37 -23.33 13.63
C GLY A 481 -26.79 -22.61 14.90
N ALA A 482 -25.85 -22.44 15.83
CA ALA A 482 -26.05 -21.78 17.11
C ALA A 482 -24.76 -21.13 17.60
N VAL A 483 -24.89 -20.05 18.38
CA VAL A 483 -23.78 -19.28 18.93
C VAL A 483 -23.96 -19.09 20.44
N ARG A 484 -22.87 -19.07 21.20
CA ARG A 484 -22.85 -18.69 22.61
C ARG A 484 -22.39 -17.25 22.78
N ILE A 485 -23.06 -16.56 23.70
CA ILE A 485 -22.67 -15.25 24.21
C ILE A 485 -21.89 -15.47 25.50
N SER A 486 -20.66 -14.97 25.59
CA SER A 486 -19.84 -15.17 26.78
C SER A 486 -19.02 -13.95 27.19
N ARG A 487 -18.56 -13.94 28.44
CA ARG A 487 -17.63 -12.95 28.98
C ARG A 487 -16.65 -13.65 29.93
N PHE A 488 -15.42 -13.16 30.01
CA PHE A 488 -14.47 -13.65 31.01
C PHE A 488 -14.65 -12.91 32.34
N ASN A 489 -14.61 -13.64 33.46
CA ASN A 489 -14.57 -13.03 34.80
C ASN A 489 -13.15 -12.53 35.15
N GLU A 490 -12.99 -11.89 36.31
CA GLU A 490 -11.68 -11.38 36.78
C GLU A 490 -10.64 -12.50 36.99
N ALA A 491 -11.07 -13.74 37.16
CA ALA A 491 -10.22 -14.92 37.28
C ALA A 491 -9.85 -15.56 35.92
N GLY A 492 -10.37 -15.02 34.80
CA GLY A 492 -10.13 -15.52 33.45
C GLY A 492 -11.01 -16.71 33.05
N GLU A 493 -12.05 -17.05 33.82
CA GLU A 493 -13.00 -18.12 33.49
C GLU A 493 -14.12 -17.59 32.58
N GLU A 494 -14.51 -18.37 31.58
CA GLU A 494 -15.59 -18.04 30.66
C GLU A 494 -16.96 -18.22 31.33
N ILE A 495 -17.73 -17.14 31.42
CA ILE A 495 -19.13 -17.12 31.85
C ILE A 495 -20.00 -17.03 30.58
N VAL A 496 -20.80 -18.07 30.33
CA VAL A 496 -21.79 -18.06 29.25
C VAL A 496 -23.02 -17.28 29.72
N LEU A 497 -23.31 -16.18 29.04
CA LEU A 497 -24.44 -15.28 29.31
C LEU A 497 -25.73 -15.76 28.62
N GLY A 498 -25.60 -16.48 27.50
CA GLY A 498 -26.73 -16.99 26.74
C GLY A 498 -26.29 -17.74 25.49
N ARG A 499 -27.26 -18.30 24.77
CA ARG A 499 -27.09 -18.90 23.45
C ARG A 499 -28.15 -18.35 22.51
N LEU A 500 -27.80 -18.18 21.25
CA LEU A 500 -28.71 -17.83 20.16
C LEU A 500 -28.68 -18.94 19.11
N ALA A 501 -29.83 -19.23 18.50
CA ALA A 501 -30.00 -20.27 17.50
C ALA A 501 -30.43 -19.69 16.14
N ALA A 502 -30.52 -20.57 15.13
CA ALA A 502 -31.08 -20.26 13.82
C ALA A 502 -32.42 -19.50 13.92
N GLY A 503 -32.53 -18.42 13.14
CA GLY A 503 -33.65 -17.49 13.15
C GLY A 503 -33.51 -16.31 14.12
N GLU A 504 -32.45 -16.25 14.93
CA GLU A 504 -32.20 -15.11 15.82
C GLU A 504 -31.25 -14.07 15.20
N VAL A 505 -31.47 -12.82 15.58
CA VAL A 505 -30.68 -11.65 15.15
C VAL A 505 -29.88 -11.11 16.33
N PHE A 506 -28.66 -10.62 16.10
CA PHE A 506 -27.81 -9.99 17.11
C PHE A 506 -26.92 -8.89 16.52
N GLY A 507 -26.28 -8.10 17.38
CA GLY A 507 -25.40 -7.01 16.95
C GLY A 507 -26.12 -5.76 16.45
N GLU A 508 -27.42 -5.63 16.69
CA GLU A 508 -28.20 -4.44 16.32
C GLU A 508 -27.71 -3.20 17.05
N SER A 509 -27.22 -3.38 18.28
CA SER A 509 -26.56 -2.34 19.07
C SER A 509 -25.25 -1.87 18.45
N ASN A 510 -24.56 -2.71 17.66
CA ASN A 510 -23.26 -2.39 17.06
C ASN A 510 -23.35 -1.28 16.01
N ILE A 511 -24.55 -1.07 15.44
CA ILE A 511 -24.80 0.03 14.49
C ILE A 511 -24.78 1.40 15.20
N ILE A 512 -24.92 1.42 16.53
CA ILE A 512 -25.01 2.64 17.34
C ILE A 512 -23.86 2.75 18.34
N SER A 513 -23.40 1.62 18.87
CA SER A 513 -22.35 1.50 19.89
C SER A 513 -21.06 1.00 19.26
N GLU A 514 -19.97 1.74 19.47
CA GLU A 514 -18.66 1.42 18.88
C GLU A 514 -17.90 0.31 19.64
N GLU A 515 -18.30 0.00 20.88
CA GLU A 515 -17.63 -0.98 21.74
C GLU A 515 -18.44 -2.27 21.88
N ILE A 516 -17.77 -3.41 21.68
CA ILE A 516 -18.29 -4.74 22.00
C ILE A 516 -17.83 -5.15 23.40
N ASP A 517 -18.79 -5.43 24.29
CA ASP A 517 -18.58 -5.82 25.68
C ASP A 517 -18.83 -7.32 25.98
N ILE A 518 -19.18 -8.10 24.94
CA ILE A 518 -19.45 -9.54 24.98
C ILE A 518 -18.74 -10.29 23.85
N ASN A 519 -18.38 -11.55 24.08
CA ASN A 519 -17.96 -12.44 23.00
C ASN A 519 -19.17 -13.14 22.38
N ILE A 520 -19.16 -13.35 21.07
CA ILE A 520 -20.08 -14.22 20.34
C ILE A 520 -19.25 -15.29 19.64
N ILE A 521 -19.49 -16.56 19.97
CA ILE A 521 -18.70 -17.70 19.52
C ILE A 521 -19.66 -18.74 18.94
N ALA A 522 -19.34 -19.35 17.81
CA ALA A 522 -20.13 -20.44 17.24
C ALA A 522 -20.07 -21.68 18.16
N ASP A 523 -21.23 -22.19 18.58
CA ASP A 523 -21.35 -23.40 19.40
C ASP A 523 -21.39 -24.67 18.53
N GLU A 524 -21.69 -24.51 17.25
CA GLU A 524 -21.64 -25.53 16.20
C GLU A 524 -21.33 -24.86 14.86
N ASN A 525 -21.20 -25.64 13.78
CA ASN A 525 -21.02 -25.06 12.44
C ASN A 525 -22.21 -24.14 12.11
N THR A 526 -21.95 -22.85 11.97
CA THR A 526 -22.96 -21.79 11.97
C THR A 526 -22.88 -20.95 10.70
N GLN A 527 -24.01 -20.78 10.01
CA GLN A 527 -24.16 -19.86 8.90
C GLN A 527 -24.79 -18.56 9.38
N ILE A 528 -24.12 -17.44 9.11
CA ILE A 528 -24.54 -16.11 9.54
C ILE A 528 -24.62 -15.18 8.34
N ILE A 529 -25.68 -14.38 8.30
CA ILE A 529 -25.87 -13.30 7.36
C ILE A 529 -25.55 -11.99 8.07
N SER A 530 -24.56 -11.26 7.55
CA SER A 530 -24.08 -9.99 8.09
C SER A 530 -24.49 -8.81 7.21
N PHE A 531 -24.77 -7.67 7.86
CA PHE A 531 -25.18 -6.42 7.23
C PHE A 531 -24.40 -5.26 7.84
N GLY A 532 -23.64 -4.52 7.03
CA GLY A 532 -22.75 -3.47 7.51
C GLY A 532 -23.44 -2.12 7.75
N GLU A 533 -22.88 -1.33 8.66
CA GLU A 533 -23.37 -0.02 9.09
C GLU A 533 -23.43 0.95 7.91
N ASP A 534 -22.36 1.05 7.12
CA ASP A 534 -22.30 1.93 5.95
C ASP A 534 -23.40 1.62 4.94
N GLU A 535 -23.65 0.33 4.67
CA GLU A 535 -24.71 -0.10 3.78
C GLU A 535 -26.10 0.20 4.36
N ILE A 536 -26.29 0.03 5.68
CA ILE A 536 -27.55 0.36 6.35
C ILE A 536 -27.80 1.88 6.38
N MET A 537 -26.77 2.68 6.63
CA MET A 537 -26.83 4.14 6.56
C MET A 537 -27.18 4.58 5.13
N ASN A 538 -26.62 3.92 4.11
CA ASN A 538 -26.99 4.17 2.72
C ASN A 538 -28.45 3.82 2.42
N ILE A 539 -29.00 2.73 2.98
CA ILE A 539 -30.43 2.41 2.88
C ILE A 539 -31.28 3.48 3.55
N ILE A 540 -30.89 3.95 4.75
CA ILE A 540 -31.61 5.00 5.46
C ILE A 540 -31.65 6.30 4.65
N ASN A 541 -30.55 6.68 4.02
CA ASN A 541 -30.43 7.90 3.23
C ASN A 541 -31.10 7.79 1.86
N SER A 542 -30.90 6.68 1.15
CA SER A 542 -31.33 6.50 -0.24
C SER A 542 -32.75 5.93 -0.37
N TYR A 543 -33.18 5.15 0.62
CA TYR A 543 -34.49 4.53 0.68
C TYR A 543 -35.17 4.74 2.05
N PRO A 544 -35.57 5.97 2.42
CA PRO A 544 -36.01 6.29 3.77
C PRO A 544 -37.14 5.41 4.32
N LYS A 545 -38.07 4.96 3.45
CA LYS A 545 -39.14 4.03 3.83
C LYS A 545 -38.61 2.64 4.20
N ALA A 546 -37.59 2.15 3.50
CA ALA A 546 -36.92 0.90 3.85
C ALA A 546 -36.12 1.07 5.14
N GLY A 547 -35.38 2.19 5.27
CA GLY A 547 -34.65 2.52 6.49
C GLY A 547 -35.53 2.54 7.74
N VAL A 548 -36.70 3.18 7.68
CA VAL A 548 -37.67 3.18 8.81
C VAL A 548 -38.11 1.76 9.17
N LYS A 549 -38.32 0.88 8.18
CA LYS A 549 -38.69 -0.51 8.44
C LYS A 549 -37.55 -1.29 9.13
N VAL A 550 -36.30 -1.10 8.69
CA VAL A 550 -35.12 -1.69 9.35
C VAL A 550 -35.00 -1.22 10.79
N VAL A 551 -35.12 0.08 11.05
CA VAL A 551 -35.05 0.65 12.41
C VAL A 551 -36.18 0.10 13.30
N MET A 552 -37.41 0.04 12.78
CA MET A 552 -38.53 -0.56 13.51
C MET A 552 -38.28 -2.05 13.83
N ALA A 553 -37.61 -2.77 12.93
CA ALA A 553 -37.26 -4.15 13.13
C ALA A 553 -36.27 -4.31 14.30
N PHE A 554 -35.22 -3.48 14.36
CA PHE A 554 -34.28 -3.45 15.50
C PHE A 554 -34.97 -3.12 16.81
N LEU A 555 -35.84 -2.10 16.83
CA LEU A 555 -36.59 -1.71 18.03
C LEU A 555 -37.49 -2.85 18.53
N LYS A 556 -38.17 -3.56 17.62
CA LYS A 556 -39.00 -4.73 17.96
C LYS A 556 -38.16 -5.84 18.59
N ASN A 557 -37.01 -6.17 18.00
CA ASN A 557 -36.17 -7.23 18.52
C ASN A 557 -35.54 -6.87 19.88
N MET A 558 -35.06 -5.63 20.04
CA MET A 558 -34.52 -5.15 21.32
C MET A 558 -35.59 -5.17 22.42
N ALA A 559 -36.84 -4.78 22.11
CA ALA A 559 -37.94 -4.83 23.08
C ALA A 559 -38.26 -6.27 23.52
N GLN A 560 -38.22 -7.24 22.59
CA GLN A 560 -38.39 -8.66 22.91
C GLN A 560 -37.26 -9.19 23.79
N LYS A 561 -35.99 -8.89 23.45
CA LYS A 561 -34.81 -9.25 24.25
C LYS A 561 -34.89 -8.68 25.66
N LEU A 562 -35.23 -7.40 25.80
CA LEU A 562 -35.35 -6.72 27.10
C LEU A 562 -36.47 -7.34 27.96
N SER A 563 -37.62 -7.66 27.36
CA SER A 563 -38.72 -8.34 28.06
C SER A 563 -38.31 -9.72 28.55
N SER A 564 -37.64 -10.51 27.70
CA SER A 564 -37.13 -11.84 28.06
C SER A 564 -36.10 -11.77 29.19
N LEU A 565 -35.17 -10.81 29.12
CA LEU A 565 -34.15 -10.59 30.15
C LEU A 565 -34.79 -10.18 31.49
N ASN A 566 -35.77 -9.28 31.48
CA ASN A 566 -36.52 -8.89 32.68
C ASN A 566 -37.26 -10.08 33.31
N SER A 567 -37.90 -10.94 32.50
CA SER A 567 -38.56 -12.15 33.02
C SER A 567 -37.56 -13.10 33.71
N ARG A 568 -36.41 -13.38 33.06
CA ARG A 568 -35.37 -14.24 33.63
C ARG A 568 -34.77 -13.66 34.92
N TYR A 569 -34.59 -12.35 34.96
CA TYR A 569 -34.10 -11.65 36.14
C TYR A 569 -35.08 -11.75 37.32
N MET A 570 -36.39 -11.55 37.06
CA MET A 570 -37.43 -11.70 38.09
C MET A 570 -37.51 -13.14 38.60
N ASP A 571 -37.44 -14.15 37.73
CA ASP A 571 -37.41 -15.56 38.12
C ASP A 571 -36.19 -15.92 39.00
N ALA A 572 -35.01 -15.36 38.68
CA ALA A 572 -33.80 -15.55 39.45
C ALA A 572 -33.89 -14.92 40.85
N ILE A 573 -34.45 -13.71 40.95
CA ILE A 573 -34.71 -13.05 42.23
C ILE A 573 -35.71 -13.85 43.07
N SER A 574 -36.81 -14.31 42.46
CA SER A 574 -37.82 -15.11 43.18
C SER A 574 -37.24 -16.42 43.71
N LYS A 575 -36.38 -17.10 42.96
CA LYS A 575 -35.68 -18.31 43.44
C LYS A 575 -34.69 -18.03 44.58
N ASN A 576 -33.96 -16.91 44.53
CA ASN A 576 -33.06 -16.53 45.63
C ASN A 576 -33.83 -16.14 46.90
N LEU A 577 -34.97 -15.46 46.78
CA LEU A 577 -35.86 -15.16 47.91
C LEU A 577 -36.46 -16.42 48.54
N GLU A 578 -36.80 -17.45 47.74
CA GLU A 578 -37.28 -18.74 48.26
C GLU A 578 -36.19 -19.53 49.02
N ILE A 579 -34.91 -19.35 48.67
CA ILE A 579 -33.76 -19.97 49.35
C ILE A 579 -33.49 -19.24 50.68
N GLU A 580 -33.42 -17.91 50.69
CA GLU A 580 -33.24 -17.13 51.93
C GLU A 580 -34.39 -17.34 52.93
N MET A 581 -35.63 -17.50 52.46
CA MET A 581 -36.78 -17.80 53.34
C MET A 581 -36.77 -19.24 53.89
N LYS A 582 -36.11 -20.19 53.24
CA LYS A 582 -35.93 -21.56 53.77
C LYS A 582 -34.84 -21.63 54.83
N ASP A 583 -33.81 -20.79 54.74
CA ASP A 583 -32.72 -20.68 55.71
C ASP A 583 -33.08 -19.81 56.94
N MET A 584 -34.23 -19.13 56.90
CA MET A 584 -34.79 -18.34 58.00
C MET A 584 -35.86 -19.08 58.85
N LYS A 585 -35.76 -20.41 58.97
CA LYS A 585 -36.56 -21.15 59.97
C LYS A 585 -35.83 -21.20 61.32
N TRP A 586 -36.29 -20.36 62.26
CA TRP A 586 -36.08 -20.54 63.70
C TRP A 586 -37.10 -21.51 64.28
#